data_AF-A0A4R1U3T0-F1
#
_entry.id   AF-A0A4R1U3T0-F1
#
_cell.length_a   1.000
_cell.length_b   1.000
_cell.length_c   1.000
_cell.angle_alpha   90.00
_cell.angle_beta   90.00
_cell.angle_gamma   90.00
#
_symmetry.space_group_name_H-M   'P 1'
#
loop_
_entity.id
_entity.type
_entity.pdbx_description
1 polymer ?
#
loop_
_entity_poly.entity_id
_entity_poly.type
_entity_poly.pdbx_seq_one_letter_code
_entity_poly.pdbx_strand_id
1 'polypeptide(L)'
;MTDPATFEAFIAHWRGTGGSELANTQSFLNGLRALVGVDAPHGSRSDDAHNDYVFERRVFQDNGDGSVSFGRIDAYKRGAFILEAKQGSDADRAAATRGDDYLDLFGQTASARMNR
;
A
#
# COMPACT_ATOMS: atom_id res chain seq x y z
N MET A 1 -18.12 -9.07 -18.12
CA MET A 1 -16.90 -8.54 -18.77
C MET A 1 -16.96 -7.03 -18.66
N THR A 2 -15.97 -6.40 -18.05
CA THR A 2 -15.93 -4.94 -17.88
C THR A 2 -15.75 -4.27 -19.25
N ASP A 3 -16.56 -3.25 -19.55
CA ASP A 3 -16.55 -2.53 -20.83
C ASP A 3 -15.21 -1.79 -21.03
N PRO A 4 -14.55 -1.86 -22.21
CA PRO A 4 -13.40 -1.03 -22.56
C PRO A 4 -13.51 0.45 -22.17
N ALA A 5 -14.70 1.06 -22.30
CA ALA A 5 -14.90 2.45 -21.89
C ALA A 5 -14.66 2.68 -20.38
N THR A 6 -14.95 1.67 -19.55
CA THR A 6 -14.72 1.72 -18.10
C THR A 6 -13.23 1.67 -17.77
N PHE A 7 -12.45 0.87 -18.51
CA PHE A 7 -10.99 0.84 -18.35
C PHE A 7 -10.36 2.19 -18.71
N GLU A 8 -10.75 2.77 -19.85
CA GLU A 8 -10.24 4.07 -20.28
C GLU A 8 -10.61 5.18 -19.29
N ALA A 9 -11.83 5.16 -18.74
CA ALA A 9 -12.23 6.12 -17.72
C ALA A 9 -11.40 6.00 -16.43
N PHE A 10 -11.11 4.78 -15.98
CA PHE A 10 -10.26 4.55 -14.81
C PHE A 10 -8.83 5.04 -15.06
N ILE A 11 -8.25 4.72 -16.22
CA ILE A 11 -6.90 5.17 -16.59
C ILE A 11 -6.85 6.70 -16.67
N ALA A 12 -7.84 7.33 -17.32
CA ALA A 12 -7.91 8.77 -17.47
C ALA A 12 -8.01 9.49 -16.11
N HIS A 13 -8.80 8.94 -15.18
CA HIS A 13 -8.93 9.49 -13.82
C HIS A 13 -7.58 9.49 -13.09
N TRP A 14 -6.92 8.32 -13.02
CA TRP A 14 -5.69 8.17 -12.25
C TRP A 14 -4.47 8.81 -12.90
N ARG A 15 -4.42 8.93 -14.24
CA ARG A 15 -3.31 9.56 -14.96
C ARG A 15 -3.06 11.01 -14.55
N GLY A 16 -4.10 11.74 -14.12
CA GLY A 16 -4.00 13.12 -13.66
C GLY A 16 -3.64 13.28 -12.18
N THR A 17 -3.59 12.20 -11.40
CA THR A 17 -3.32 12.25 -9.97
C THR A 17 -1.82 12.29 -9.67
N GLY A 18 -1.44 12.89 -8.54
CA GLY A 18 -0.07 12.83 -8.04
C GLY A 18 0.29 11.45 -7.46
N GLY A 19 1.57 11.20 -7.21
CA GLY A 19 2.06 9.91 -6.69
C GLY A 19 1.85 9.66 -5.19
N SER A 20 0.89 10.34 -4.55
CA SER A 20 0.71 10.26 -3.10
C SER A 20 0.16 8.89 -2.68
N GLU A 21 1.04 8.08 -2.11
CA GLU A 21 0.73 6.76 -1.57
C GLU A 21 -0.46 6.78 -0.60
N LEU A 22 -0.34 7.54 0.49
CA LEU A 22 -1.36 7.61 1.55
C LEU A 22 -2.73 8.06 1.04
N ALA A 23 -2.76 8.96 0.06
CA ALA A 23 -4.02 9.49 -0.47
C ALA A 23 -4.68 8.56 -1.48
N ASN A 24 -3.90 7.81 -2.25
CA ASN A 24 -4.37 7.19 -3.49
C ASN A 24 -4.45 5.66 -3.43
N THR A 25 -3.68 4.98 -2.58
CA THR A 25 -3.56 3.51 -2.61
C THR A 25 -4.89 2.79 -2.46
N GLN A 26 -5.65 3.07 -1.39
CA GLN A 26 -6.90 2.33 -1.12
C GLN A 26 -7.99 2.60 -2.16
N SER A 27 -8.14 3.84 -2.61
CA SER A 27 -9.11 4.24 -3.64
C SER A 27 -8.74 3.69 -5.01
N PHE A 28 -7.46 3.70 -5.38
CA PHE A 28 -6.96 3.08 -6.61
C PHE A 28 -7.25 1.57 -6.62
N LEU A 29 -6.88 0.87 -5.55
CA LEU A 29 -7.09 -0.58 -5.44
C LEU A 29 -8.57 -0.96 -5.43
N ASN A 30 -9.44 -0.14 -4.84
CA ASN A 30 -10.89 -0.34 -4.89
C ASN A 30 -11.47 -0.19 -6.30
N GLY A 31 -10.95 0.73 -7.11
CA GLY A 31 -11.33 0.83 -8.51
C GLY A 31 -10.76 -0.32 -9.35
N LEU A 32 -9.48 -0.66 -9.15
CA LEU A 32 -8.82 -1.76 -9.87
C LEU A 32 -9.52 -3.10 -9.63
N ARG A 33 -9.80 -3.44 -8.37
CA ARG A 33 -10.49 -4.70 -8.04
C ARG A 33 -11.88 -4.80 -8.68
N ALA A 34 -12.59 -3.68 -8.80
CA ALA A 34 -13.87 -3.64 -9.50
C ALA A 34 -13.69 -3.90 -11.02
N LEU A 35 -12.65 -3.35 -11.64
CA LEU A 35 -12.36 -3.58 -13.06
C LEU A 35 -12.02 -5.04 -13.36
N VAL A 36 -11.23 -5.68 -12.49
CA VAL A 36 -10.79 -7.08 -12.67
C VAL A 36 -11.77 -8.11 -12.10
N GLY A 37 -12.90 -7.66 -11.53
CA GLY A 37 -13.96 -8.55 -11.02
C GLY A 37 -13.57 -9.32 -9.76
N VAL A 38 -12.76 -8.72 -8.88
CA VAL A 38 -12.37 -9.30 -7.60
C VAL A 38 -13.17 -8.64 -6.46
N ASP A 39 -13.47 -9.43 -5.42
CA ASP A 39 -14.15 -8.95 -4.22
C ASP A 39 -13.43 -7.77 -3.56
N ALA A 40 -14.16 -6.99 -2.77
CA ALA A 40 -13.59 -5.91 -1.97
C ALA A 40 -12.78 -6.47 -0.80
N PRO A 41 -11.72 -5.77 -0.34
CA PRO A 41 -11.19 -5.97 1.00
C PRO A 41 -12.30 -5.76 2.05
N HIS A 42 -12.27 -6.54 3.12
CA HIS A 42 -13.17 -6.42 4.26
C HIS A 42 -12.68 -5.33 5.24
N GLY A 43 -13.58 -4.93 6.14
CA GLY A 43 -13.18 -4.13 7.30
C GLY A 43 -12.27 -4.93 8.22
N SER A 44 -11.25 -4.27 8.77
CA SER A 44 -10.36 -4.89 9.74
C SER A 44 -11.10 -5.26 11.03
N ARG A 45 -10.71 -6.39 11.61
CA ARG A 45 -11.16 -6.90 12.90
C ARG A 45 -10.05 -6.72 13.93
N SER A 46 -10.44 -6.74 15.21
CA SER A 46 -9.51 -6.67 16.34
C SER A 46 -8.54 -7.85 16.40
N ASP A 47 -8.97 -9.03 15.94
CA ASP A 47 -8.12 -10.21 15.80
C ASP A 47 -7.57 -10.32 14.37
N ASP A 48 -6.26 -10.09 14.25
CA ASP A 48 -5.52 -10.11 12.97
C ASP A 48 -5.46 -11.50 12.31
N ALA A 49 -5.80 -12.57 13.04
CA ALA A 49 -5.92 -13.91 12.46
C ALA A 49 -7.09 -14.00 11.46
N HIS A 50 -8.12 -13.18 11.64
CA HIS A 50 -9.33 -13.15 10.81
C HIS A 50 -9.28 -12.09 9.70
N ASN A 51 -8.18 -11.34 9.61
CA ASN A 51 -7.98 -10.28 8.62
C ASN A 51 -7.39 -10.87 7.32
N ASP A 52 -8.17 -11.69 6.62
CA ASP A 52 -7.74 -12.48 5.45
C ASP A 52 -7.69 -11.68 4.15
N TYR A 53 -8.50 -10.65 4.02
CA TYR A 53 -8.43 -9.69 2.94
C TYR A 53 -8.81 -8.31 3.46
N VAL A 54 -7.82 -7.48 3.78
CA VAL A 54 -8.05 -6.16 4.40
C VAL A 54 -7.02 -5.16 3.89
N PHE A 55 -7.37 -3.88 3.99
CA PHE A 55 -6.36 -2.83 4.01
C PHE A 55 -5.75 -2.75 5.41
N GLU A 56 -4.52 -2.25 5.48
CA GLU A 56 -3.87 -1.87 6.74
C GLU A 56 -3.73 -3.02 7.75
N ARG A 57 -3.32 -4.19 7.26
CA ARG A 57 -3.14 -5.37 8.10
C ARG A 57 -1.91 -5.21 8.98
N ARG A 58 -2.08 -5.29 10.30
CA ARG A 58 -0.97 -5.29 11.25
C ARG A 58 -0.15 -6.57 11.13
N VAL A 59 1.16 -6.42 11.24
CA VAL A 59 2.11 -7.53 11.34
C VAL A 59 3.07 -7.28 12.49
N PHE A 60 3.53 -8.36 13.11
CA PHE A 60 4.53 -8.33 14.17
C PHE A 60 5.80 -8.96 13.64
N GLN A 61 6.93 -8.29 13.89
CA GLN A 61 8.25 -8.75 13.53
C GLN A 61 9.02 -9.05 14.81
N ASP A 62 9.48 -10.29 14.92
CA ASP A 62 10.46 -10.68 15.92
C ASP A 62 11.83 -10.19 15.45
N ASN A 63 12.48 -9.36 16.25
CA ASN A 63 13.77 -8.77 15.90
C ASN A 63 14.95 -9.71 16.25
N GLY A 64 14.70 -10.87 16.88
CA GLY A 64 15.72 -11.87 17.20
C GLY A 64 16.57 -11.57 18.45
N ASP A 65 16.36 -10.41 19.08
CA ASP A 65 16.99 -9.99 20.35
C ASP A 65 16.02 -10.07 21.54
N GLY A 66 14.85 -10.69 21.35
CA GLY A 66 13.76 -10.75 22.32
C GLY A 66 12.83 -9.54 22.27
N SER A 67 13.10 -8.54 21.42
CA SER A 67 12.16 -7.46 21.15
C SER A 67 11.24 -7.78 19.95
N VAL A 68 10.03 -7.21 19.99
CA VAL A 68 9.05 -7.31 18.92
C VAL A 68 8.74 -5.90 18.42
N SER A 69 8.84 -5.69 17.11
CA SER A 69 8.36 -4.49 16.44
C SER A 69 7.03 -4.80 15.73
N PHE A 70 6.28 -3.77 15.38
CA PHE A 70 5.06 -3.91 14.58
C PHE A 70 5.17 -3.08 13.32
N GLY A 71 4.59 -3.61 12.25
CA GLY A 71 4.44 -2.96 10.97
C GLY A 71 3.01 -3.08 10.45
N ARG A 72 2.79 -2.56 9.25
CA ARG A 72 1.47 -2.54 8.62
C ARG A 72 1.63 -2.80 7.13
N ILE A 73 0.82 -3.71 6.60
CA ILE A 73 0.71 -3.98 5.17
C ILE A 73 -0.44 -3.14 4.64
N ASP A 74 -0.19 -2.31 3.62
CA ASP A 74 -1.23 -1.46 3.04
C ASP A 74 -2.42 -2.25 2.50
N ALA A 75 -2.17 -3.33 1.77
CA ALA A 75 -3.21 -4.28 1.37
C ALA A 75 -2.72 -5.73 1.43
N TYR A 76 -3.50 -6.58 2.09
CA TYR A 76 -3.18 -7.98 2.30
C TYR A 76 -4.31 -8.85 1.80
N LYS A 77 -4.00 -9.92 1.05
CA LYS A 77 -4.92 -11.01 0.77
C LYS A 77 -4.24 -12.36 0.98
N ARG A 78 -4.69 -13.12 1.97
CA ARG A 78 -4.14 -14.42 2.36
C ARG A 78 -4.05 -15.36 1.16
N GLY A 79 -2.87 -15.94 0.97
CA GLY A 79 -2.61 -16.89 -0.13
C GLY A 79 -2.58 -16.26 -1.53
N ALA A 80 -2.65 -14.91 -1.64
CA ALA A 80 -2.63 -14.22 -2.92
C ALA A 80 -1.50 -13.18 -2.99
N PHE A 81 -1.53 -12.15 -2.13
CA PHE A 81 -0.52 -11.10 -2.16
C PHE A 81 -0.36 -10.36 -0.84
N ILE A 82 0.80 -9.72 -0.73
CA ILE A 82 1.12 -8.64 0.20
C ILE A 82 1.45 -7.44 -0.68
N LEU A 83 0.83 -6.30 -0.43
CA LEU A 83 1.06 -5.06 -1.18
C LEU A 83 1.48 -3.96 -0.22
N GLU A 84 2.59 -3.34 -0.57
CA GLU A 84 3.14 -2.13 0.02
C GLU A 84 3.15 -1.08 -1.10
N ALA A 85 2.42 0.01 -0.90
CA ALA A 85 2.48 1.12 -1.80
C ALA A 85 3.71 1.99 -1.48
N LYS A 86 4.08 2.87 -2.40
CA LYS A 86 5.24 3.75 -2.23
C LYS A 86 4.90 5.13 -2.71
N GLN A 87 5.45 6.11 -2.00
CA GLN A 87 5.41 7.49 -2.43
C GLN A 87 6.15 7.65 -3.77
N GLY A 88 5.63 8.52 -4.63
CA GLY A 88 6.22 8.81 -5.93
C GLY A 88 7.64 9.38 -5.79
N SER A 89 8.51 9.07 -6.76
CA SER A 89 9.95 9.40 -6.73
C SER A 89 10.27 10.89 -6.51
N ASP A 90 9.43 11.79 -7.04
CA ASP A 90 9.64 13.23 -6.90
C ASP A 90 9.34 13.70 -5.47
N ALA A 91 8.28 13.15 -4.87
CA ALA A 91 7.92 13.42 -3.49
C ALA A 91 8.91 12.77 -2.50
N ASP A 92 9.37 11.55 -2.79
CA ASP A 92 10.44 10.87 -2.03
C ASP A 92 11.75 11.69 -2.06
N ARG A 93 12.17 12.18 -3.24
CA ARG A 93 13.35 13.06 -3.36
C ARG A 93 13.19 14.35 -2.56
N ALA A 94 12.00 14.93 -2.58
CA ALA A 94 11.71 16.15 -1.83
C ALA A 94 11.73 15.89 -0.30
N ALA A 95 11.22 14.74 0.15
CA ALA A 95 11.25 14.34 1.55
C ALA A 95 12.68 14.04 2.03
N ALA A 96 13.47 13.31 1.24
CA ALA A 96 14.88 13.02 1.53
C ALA A 96 15.70 14.32 1.69
N THR A 97 15.45 15.33 0.83
CA THR A 97 16.10 16.64 0.94
C THR A 97 15.75 17.37 2.25
N ARG A 98 14.53 17.16 2.78
CA ARG A 98 14.07 17.82 4.01
C ARG A 98 14.41 17.05 5.29
N GLY A 99 14.77 15.77 5.19
CA GLY A 99 15.03 14.89 6.34
C GLY A 99 13.76 14.37 7.03
N ASP A 100 12.60 14.40 6.35
CA ASP A 100 11.29 14.02 6.89
C ASP A 100 10.81 12.65 6.36
N ASP A 101 11.70 11.68 6.19
CA ASP A 101 11.34 10.41 5.56
C ASP A 101 10.70 9.40 6.53
N TYR A 102 9.52 8.90 6.16
CA TYR A 102 8.83 7.85 6.91
C TYR A 102 9.47 6.48 6.67
N LEU A 103 9.43 5.63 7.70
CA LEU A 103 9.79 4.22 7.64
C LEU A 103 8.69 3.44 6.91
N ASP A 104 9.09 2.60 5.96
CA ASP A 104 8.19 1.65 5.31
C ASP A 104 8.04 0.34 6.10
N LEU A 105 7.26 -0.61 5.56
CA LEU A 105 7.07 -1.93 6.15
C LEU A 105 8.38 -2.69 6.45
N PHE A 106 9.47 -2.39 5.74
CA PHE A 106 10.77 -3.05 5.94
C PHE A 106 11.70 -2.25 6.85
N GLY A 107 11.20 -1.19 7.50
CA GLY A 107 12.00 -0.31 8.33
C GLY A 107 12.99 0.53 7.53
N GLN A 108 12.70 0.80 6.25
CA GLN A 108 13.55 1.61 5.38
C GLN A 108 12.96 3.00 5.19
N THR A 109 13.82 4.01 5.23
CA THR A 109 13.44 5.38 4.91
C THR A 109 13.53 5.66 3.40
N ALA A 110 12.94 6.74 2.92
CA ALA A 110 13.08 7.17 1.51
C ALA A 110 14.56 7.37 1.12
N SER A 111 15.36 7.97 2.01
CA SER A 111 16.78 8.19 1.79
C SER A 111 17.55 6.87 1.67
N ALA A 112 17.23 5.87 2.51
CA ALA A 112 17.86 4.55 2.43
C ALA A 112 17.57 3.83 1.10
N ARG A 113 16.37 4.01 0.54
CA ARG A 113 15.95 3.42 -0.74
C ARG A 113 16.62 4.08 -1.95
N MET A 114 16.85 5.39 -1.91
CA MET A 114 17.48 6.13 -3.02
C MET A 114 18.98 5.83 -3.20
N ASN A 115 19.65 5.40 -2.13
CA ASN A 115 21.10 5.16 -2.11
C ASN A 115 21.50 3.71 -2.42
N ARG A 116 20.59 2.90 -2.97
CA ARG A 116 20.81 1.50 -3.36
C ARG A 116 20.88 1.36 -4.86
#